data_AF-A0A1M6SP31-F1
#
_entry.id   AF-A0A1M6SP31-F1
#
_cell.length_a   1.000
_cell.length_b   1.000
_cell.length_c   1.000
_cell.angle_alpha   90.00
_cell.angle_beta   90.00
_cell.angle_gamma   90.00
#
_symmetry.space_group_name_H-M   'P 1'
#
loop_
_entity.id
_entity.type
_entity.pdbx_description
1 polymer ?
#
loop_
_entity_poly.entity_id
_entity_poly.type
_entity_poly.pdbx_seq_one_letter_code
_entity_poly.pdbx_strand_id
1 'polypeptide(L)'
;MAGFARFLADHGYTTTMWENGFHSEDANEVCQTLSQWFQEKTHMDGEFLIIWGALDGVRFSGDAELAYFDGQQAYVMPNPFLEGNGDAFVAALDALAHDRKDLLYPAEIQKRILFNAV
;
A
#
# COMPACT_ATOMS: atom_id res chain seq x y z
N MET A 1 16.77 -0.61 -2.05
CA MET A 1 16.60 -1.49 -3.23
C MET A 1 16.73 -2.98 -2.92
N ALA A 2 17.78 -3.50 -2.24
CA ALA A 2 17.92 -4.94 -1.98
C ALA A 2 16.84 -5.57 -1.05
N GLY A 3 16.17 -4.75 -0.24
CA GLY A 3 15.17 -5.23 0.73
C GLY A 3 13.80 -5.58 0.13
N PHE A 4 13.33 -4.83 -0.88
CA PHE A 4 11.97 -5.02 -1.42
C PHE A 4 11.87 -6.24 -2.34
N ALA A 5 12.84 -6.44 -3.24
CA ALA A 5 12.90 -7.65 -4.07
C ALA A 5 13.02 -8.92 -3.21
N ARG A 6 13.74 -8.84 -2.08
CA ARG A 6 13.84 -9.93 -1.11
C ARG A 6 12.52 -10.16 -0.38
N PHE A 7 11.84 -9.10 0.06
CA PHE A 7 10.51 -9.17 0.64
C PHE A 7 9.52 -9.90 -0.28
N LEU A 8 9.48 -9.53 -1.57
CA LEU A 8 8.62 -10.20 -2.54
C LEU A 8 8.94 -11.70 -2.65
N ALA A 9 10.22 -12.05 -2.73
CA ALA A 9 10.64 -13.45 -2.83
C ALA A 9 10.34 -14.27 -1.57
N ASP A 10 10.53 -13.70 -0.37
CA ASP A 10 10.31 -14.40 0.90
C ASP A 10 8.82 -14.69 1.16
N HIS A 11 7.91 -13.89 0.60
CA HIS A 11 6.46 -14.04 0.78
C HIS A 11 5.75 -14.58 -0.47
N GLY A 12 6.49 -14.87 -1.55
CA GLY A 12 5.90 -15.36 -2.80
C GLY A 12 5.02 -14.33 -3.52
N TYR A 13 5.22 -13.04 -3.27
CA TYR A 13 4.48 -11.95 -3.90
C TYR A 13 5.08 -11.57 -5.25
N THR A 14 4.25 -11.10 -6.18
CA THR A 14 4.68 -10.54 -7.47
C THR A 14 4.09 -9.16 -7.68
N THR A 15 4.74 -8.33 -8.49
CA THR A 15 4.24 -6.99 -8.85
C THR A 15 3.00 -7.02 -9.77
N THR A 16 2.53 -8.21 -10.13
CA THR A 16 1.36 -8.44 -10.97
C THR A 16 0.32 -9.32 -10.27
N MET A 17 0.50 -9.57 -8.97
CA MET A 17 -0.33 -10.54 -8.24
C MET A 17 -1.80 -10.13 -8.16
N TRP A 18 -2.14 -8.85 -8.43
CA TRP A 18 -3.53 -8.36 -8.44
C TRP A 18 -4.15 -8.30 -9.85
N GLU A 19 -3.41 -8.66 -10.91
CA GLU A 19 -3.91 -8.69 -12.31
C GLU A 19 -4.96 -9.79 -12.54
N ASN A 20 -5.03 -10.83 -11.69
CA ASN A 20 -5.94 -11.97 -11.82
C ASN A 20 -7.20 -11.88 -10.93
N GLY A 21 -7.46 -10.72 -10.33
CA GLY A 21 -8.52 -10.52 -9.34
C GLY A 21 -8.06 -10.90 -7.93
N PHE A 22 -8.60 -10.22 -6.92
CA PHE A 22 -8.20 -10.40 -5.52
C PHE A 22 -9.41 -10.62 -4.62
N HIS A 23 -9.23 -11.41 -3.56
CA HIS A 23 -10.13 -11.42 -2.42
C HIS A 23 -9.63 -10.42 -1.38
N SER A 24 -10.55 -9.74 -0.67
CA SER A 24 -10.20 -8.72 0.33
C SER A 24 -9.22 -9.18 1.42
N GLU A 25 -9.18 -10.48 1.68
CA GLU A 25 -8.27 -11.12 2.64
C GLU A 25 -6.80 -11.04 2.15
N ASP A 26 -6.55 -11.24 0.86
CA ASP A 26 -5.21 -11.18 0.26
C ASP A 26 -4.62 -9.75 0.34
N ALA A 27 -5.45 -8.74 0.10
CA ALA A 27 -5.02 -7.34 0.14
C ALA A 27 -4.65 -6.90 1.57
N ASN A 28 -5.41 -7.36 2.57
CA ASN A 28 -5.11 -7.11 3.97
C ASN A 28 -3.79 -7.76 4.40
N GLU A 29 -3.59 -9.03 4.05
CA GLU A 29 -2.36 -9.76 4.39
C GLU A 29 -1.14 -9.07 3.80
N VAL A 30 -1.20 -8.67 2.53
CA VAL A 30 -0.11 -7.94 1.87
C VAL A 30 0.15 -6.60 2.56
N CYS A 31 -0.90 -5.81 2.86
CA CYS A 31 -0.75 -4.53 3.54
C CYS A 31 -0.14 -4.69 4.94
N GLN A 32 -0.60 -5.69 5.70
CA GLN A 32 -0.05 -5.99 7.03
C GLN A 32 1.42 -6.39 6.95
N THR A 33 1.76 -7.32 6.05
CA THR A 33 3.13 -7.84 5.90
C THR A 33 4.08 -6.76 5.40
N LEU A 34 3.63 -5.92 4.47
CA LEU A 34 4.37 -4.76 3.98
C LEU A 34 4.59 -3.72 5.10
N SER A 35 3.59 -3.49 5.95
CA SER A 35 3.69 -2.59 7.11
C SER A 35 4.74 -3.07 8.09
N GLN A 36 4.67 -4.35 8.49
CA GLN A 36 5.64 -4.95 9.40
C GLN A 36 7.06 -4.87 8.84
N TRP A 37 7.25 -5.27 7.58
CA TRP A 37 8.54 -5.18 6.91
C TRP A 37 9.08 -3.75 6.89
N PHE A 38 8.25 -2.77 6.54
CA PHE A 38 8.71 -1.38 6.43
C PHE A 38 9.06 -0.79 7.79
N GLN A 39 8.25 -1.06 8.83
CA GLN A 39 8.52 -0.68 10.21
C GLN A 39 9.85 -1.27 10.70
N GLU A 40 10.09 -2.56 10.44
CA GLU A 40 11.36 -3.22 10.82
C GLU A 40 12.58 -2.62 10.13
N LYS A 41 12.45 -2.17 8.87
CA LYS A 41 13.55 -1.60 8.09
C LYS A 41 13.84 -0.15 8.38
N THR A 42 12.81 0.63 8.70
CA THR A 42 12.91 2.09 8.81
C THR A 42 12.76 2.61 10.24
N HIS A 43 12.28 1.77 11.17
CA HIS A 43 11.86 2.17 12.51
C HIS A 43 10.82 3.29 12.52
N MET A 44 10.05 3.43 11.43
CA MET A 44 8.95 4.39 11.33
C MET A 44 7.64 3.71 11.71
N ASP A 45 6.85 4.37 12.55
CA ASP A 45 5.48 3.97 12.86
C ASP A 45 4.53 4.35 11.70
N GLY A 46 3.65 3.43 11.33
CA GLY A 46 2.64 3.65 10.30
C GLY A 46 2.21 2.35 9.62
N GLU A 47 1.20 2.42 8.76
CA GLU A 47 0.61 1.24 8.13
C GLU A 47 0.29 1.50 6.66
N PHE A 48 0.46 0.47 5.83
CA PHE A 48 -0.05 0.46 4.48
C PHE A 48 -1.53 0.09 4.51
N LEU A 49 -2.32 0.80 3.71
CA LEU A 49 -3.76 0.66 3.61
C LEU A 49 -4.16 0.65 2.13
N ILE A 50 -5.21 -0.09 1.80
CA ILE A 50 -5.95 0.15 0.55
C ILE A 50 -7.03 1.18 0.85
N ILE A 51 -6.93 2.34 0.20
CA ILE A 51 -7.97 3.35 0.24
C ILE A 51 -8.90 3.18 -0.96
N TRP A 52 -10.19 3.25 -0.68
CA TRP A 52 -11.25 3.13 -1.68
C TRP A 52 -11.87 4.49 -1.90
N GLY A 53 -11.85 4.99 -3.13
CA GLY A 53 -12.63 6.17 -3.49
C GLY A 53 -14.12 5.82 -3.48
N ALA A 54 -14.88 6.34 -2.52
CA ALA A 54 -16.35 6.31 -2.60
C ALA A 54 -16.84 7.60 -3.27
N LEU A 55 -17.47 7.44 -4.44
CA LEU A 55 -18.39 8.42 -5.01
C LEU A 55 -19.80 7.84 -4.86
N ASP A 56 -20.72 8.64 -4.32
CA ASP A 56 -22.12 8.23 -4.14
C ASP A 56 -22.74 7.75 -5.48
N GLY A 57 -23.33 6.55 -5.45
CA GLY A 57 -24.27 6.08 -6.49
C GLY A 57 -23.76 5.11 -7.55
N VAL A 58 -22.53 4.57 -7.47
CA VAL A 58 -21.98 3.66 -8.48
C VAL A 58 -21.72 2.25 -7.93
N ARG A 59 -22.17 1.22 -8.67
CA ARG A 59 -21.74 -0.19 -8.49
C ARG A 59 -20.24 -0.28 -8.74
N PHE A 60 -19.49 -0.76 -7.75
CA PHE A 60 -18.04 -1.04 -7.71
C PHE A 60 -17.34 -1.12 -9.09
N SER A 61 -16.45 -0.15 -9.37
CA SER A 61 -15.60 -0.12 -10.57
C SER A 61 -14.10 -0.31 -10.32
N GLY A 62 -13.65 -0.59 -9.10
CA GLY A 62 -12.32 -1.18 -8.86
C GLY A 62 -11.12 -0.24 -8.70
N ASP A 63 -11.29 1.08 -8.62
CA ASP A 63 -10.16 2.00 -8.39
C ASP A 63 -9.82 2.05 -6.89
N ALA A 64 -8.97 1.11 -6.46
CA ALA A 64 -8.39 1.06 -5.12
C ALA A 64 -6.94 1.56 -5.17
N GLU A 65 -6.59 2.48 -4.28
CA GLU A 65 -5.24 3.03 -4.21
C GLU A 65 -4.50 2.45 -3.01
N LEU A 66 -3.19 2.22 -3.17
CA LEU A 66 -2.32 1.92 -2.04
C LEU A 66 -1.95 3.24 -1.34
N ALA A 67 -1.98 3.26 -0.02
CA ALA A 67 -1.56 4.41 0.75
C ALA A 67 -0.72 4.00 1.96
N TYR A 68 0.13 4.90 2.43
CA TYR A 68 0.81 4.79 3.72
C TYR A 68 0.20 5.82 4.69
N PHE A 69 -0.24 5.36 5.86
CA PHE A 69 -0.81 6.18 6.92
C PHE A 69 0.17 6.26 8.09
N ASP A 70 0.60 7.48 8.44
CA ASP A 70 1.57 7.72 9.52
C ASP A 70 0.93 8.01 10.90
N GLY A 71 -0.39 7.77 11.02
CA GLY A 71 -1.17 8.10 12.22
C GLY A 71 -1.85 9.47 12.17
N GLN A 72 -1.45 10.36 11.25
CA GLN A 72 -2.07 11.67 11.06
C GLN A 72 -2.60 11.86 9.64
N GLN A 73 -1.84 11.44 8.64
CA GLN A 73 -2.10 11.69 7.23
C GLN A 73 -1.85 10.42 6.41
N ALA A 74 -2.72 10.16 5.44
CA ALA A 74 -2.46 9.14 4.43
C ALA A 74 -1.76 9.76 3.22
N TYR A 75 -0.83 9.03 2.63
CA TYR A 75 -0.13 9.39 1.42
C TYR A 75 -0.35 8.30 0.38
N VAL A 76 -0.90 8.66 -0.78
CA VAL A 76 -1.09 7.73 -1.90
C VAL A 76 0.27 7.33 -2.44
N MET A 77 0.42 6.04 -2.67
CA MET A 77 1.64 5.39 -3.12
C MET A 77 1.35 4.70 -4.46
N PRO A 78 2.29 4.72 -5.41
CA PRO A 78 2.19 3.87 -6.60
C PRO A 78 1.97 2.43 -6.16
N ASN A 79 1.02 1.73 -6.77
CA ASN A 79 0.67 0.40 -6.32
C ASN A 79 1.51 -0.63 -7.09
N PRO A 80 2.56 -1.22 -6.47
CA PRO A 80 3.46 -2.10 -7.19
C PRO A 80 2.79 -3.42 -7.58
N PHE A 81 1.57 -3.71 -7.10
CA PHE A 81 0.86 -4.96 -7.30
C PHE A 81 -0.26 -4.87 -8.35
N LEU A 82 -0.82 -3.67 -8.58
CA LEU A 82 -1.79 -3.37 -9.67
C LEU A 82 -1.10 -2.90 -10.95
N GLU A 83 -0.12 -2.01 -10.80
CA GLU A 83 0.41 -1.25 -11.94
C GLU A 83 1.68 -1.89 -12.54
N GLY A 84 2.19 -2.96 -11.93
CA GLY A 84 3.47 -3.56 -12.30
C GLY A 84 4.67 -2.63 -12.09
N ASN A 85 4.48 -1.46 -11.47
CA ASN A 85 5.47 -0.39 -11.41
C ASN A 85 6.22 -0.40 -10.07
N GLY A 86 7.11 -1.37 -9.92
CA GLY A 86 7.94 -1.52 -8.72
C GLY A 86 8.90 -0.34 -8.47
N ASP A 87 9.40 0.30 -9.53
CA ASP A 87 10.37 1.39 -9.40
C ASP A 87 9.75 2.66 -8.81
N ALA A 88 8.54 3.03 -9.26
CA ALA A 88 7.82 4.17 -8.70
C ALA A 88 7.45 3.94 -7.23
N PHE A 89 7.05 2.72 -6.88
CA PHE A 89 6.78 2.37 -5.49
C PHE A 89 8.03 2.46 -4.61
N VAL A 90 9.17 1.95 -5.08
CA VAL A 90 10.45 2.03 -4.34
C VAL A 90 10.87 3.49 -4.16
N ALA A 91 10.68 4.36 -5.15
CA ALA A 91 10.96 5.78 -5.02
C ALA A 91 10.06 6.44 -3.95
N ALA A 92 8.79 6.06 -3.88
CA ALA A 92 7.87 6.55 -2.85
C ALA A 92 8.25 6.05 -1.44
N LEU A 93 8.68 4.79 -1.30
CA LEU A 93 9.22 4.28 -0.03
C LEU A 93 10.48 5.04 0.42
N ASP A 94 11.37 5.36 -0.53
CA ASP A 94 12.56 6.15 -0.24
C ASP A 94 12.21 7.56 0.22
N ALA A 95 11.20 8.18 -0.41
CA ALA A 95 10.68 9.47 0.02
C ALA A 95 10.11 9.43 1.46
N LEU A 96 9.34 8.38 1.80
CA LEU A 96 8.84 8.18 3.17
C LEU A 96 9.99 8.04 4.18
N ALA A 97 10.97 7.17 3.89
CA ALA A 97 12.09 6.87 4.79
C ALA A 97 12.98 8.09 5.08
N HIS A 98 13.01 9.08 4.19
CA HIS A 98 13.80 10.30 4.32
C HIS A 98 12.97 11.55 4.66
N ASP A 99 11.74 11.36 5.15
CA ASP A 99 10.80 12.44 5.52
C ASP A 99 10.52 13.44 4.37
N ARG A 100 10.58 12.97 3.13
CA ARG A 100 10.27 13.72 1.90
C ARG A 100 8.81 13.55 1.50
N LYS A 101 7.90 13.69 2.47
CA LYS A 101 6.45 13.52 2.29
C LYS A 101 5.84 14.58 1.36
N ASP A 102 6.56 15.69 1.14
CA ASP A 102 6.24 16.71 0.13
C ASP A 102 6.18 16.18 -1.31
N LEU A 103 6.82 15.02 -1.56
CA LEU A 103 6.85 14.36 -2.87
C LEU A 103 5.69 13.37 -3.06
N LEU A 104 4.83 13.19 -2.06
CA LEU A 104 3.73 12.24 -2.07
C LEU A 104 2.39 12.97 -2.13
N TYR A 105 1.36 12.29 -2.63
CA TYR A 105 0.02 12.85 -2.72
C TYR A 105 -0.76 12.59 -1.42
N PRO A 106 -1.12 13.61 -0.64
CA PRO A 106 -1.92 13.40 0.56
C PRO A 106 -3.35 12.96 0.18
N ALA A 107 -3.89 12.01 0.93
CA ALA A 107 -5.27 11.54 0.80
C ALA A 107 -6.01 11.62 2.14
N GLU A 108 -7.29 11.96 2.08
CA GLU A 108 -8.16 11.93 3.24
C GLU A 108 -8.72 10.53 3.44
N ILE A 109 -8.51 9.95 4.62
CA ILE A 109 -9.15 8.68 5.00
C ILE A 109 -10.59 8.98 5.43
N GLN A 110 -11.53 8.92 4.49
CA GLN A 110 -12.95 9.12 4.82
C GLN A 110 -13.53 7.94 5.61
N LYS A 111 -13.07 6.71 5.33
CA LYS A 111 -13.50 5.51 6.05
C LYS A 111 -12.40 4.47 6.06
N ARG A 112 -12.02 4.01 7.26
CA ARG A 112 -11.22 2.80 7.41
C ARG A 112 -12.14 1.58 7.29
N ILE A 113 -12.04 0.84 6.20
CA ILE A 113 -12.68 -0.47 6.08
C ILE A 113 -11.61 -1.49 6.41
N LEU A 114 -11.54 -1.88 7.68
CA LEU A 114 -10.83 -3.10 8.06
C LEU A 114 -11.72 -4.25 7.60
N PHE A 115 -11.34 -4.97 6.54
CA PHE A 115 -11.93 -6.28 6.33
C PHE A 115 -11.48 -7.11 7.52
N ASN A 116 -12.42 -7.56 8.35
CA ASN A 116 -12.11 -8.39 9.51
C ASN A 116 -11.22 -9.54 9.07
N ALA A 117 -9.98 -9.58 9.58
CA ALA A 117 -9.25 -10.82 9.68
C ALA A 117 -10.06 -11.68 10.66
N VAL A 118 -10.84 -12.63 10.12
CA VAL A 118 -11.52 -13.66 10.92
C VAL A 118 -10.58 -14.83 11.09
#